data_AF-A0A7Y2I577-F1
#
_entry.id   AF-A0A7Y2I577-F1
#
_cell.length_a   1.000
_cell.length_b   1.000
_cell.length_c   1.000
_cell.angle_alpha   90.00
_cell.angle_beta   90.00
_cell.angle_gamma   90.00
#
_symmetry.space_group_name_H-M   'P 1'
#
loop_
_entity.id
_entity.type
_entity.pdbx_description
1 polymer ?
#
loop_
_entity_poly.entity_id
_entity_poly.type
_entity_poly.pdbx_seq_one_letter_code
_entity_poly.pdbx_strand_id
1 'polypeptide(L)'
;MSNHDTYSSHYDFKQVETKWQQKWELSSAYQVGEDTDKEKYYVLEMFPYPSGRIHMGHVRNYSIGDVVARYKRMRGFNVLHPMGWDAFGLPAENAAQKHNTHPAKWTYENIDYMRAQLKQLGLSYDWQREFATCDPDYYRWEQKIFIEMYQRGLVYQRVTTVNWCENCQTVLANEQVIDGACWRCDDQVEPRNMNGWFFKITDYTDELLNDLQSLNGWPEKVVTMQNNWIGKSTGLTCDFKIDGSEEAISIFTTRPDTIFGVTFMSLAPEHPLLATLTEGTGKEKEVAGFIDDILREKQRQSVHEEPEKRGMFTGRFCINPFNGDKIPIYVANFVLMEYGTGAVMAVPAHDQRDFEFARAYDLTIKPVVIPEGETFDPEFMHEASTVPGKLIDSGQFSGLDSIDAQGKIIDFARKQGFGAPLTTYRLRDWGISRQRYWG
;
A
#
# COMPACT_ATOMS: atom_id res chain seq x y z
N MET A 1 -30.15 2.76 -66.14
CA MET A 1 -31.15 2.23 -65.21
C MET A 1 -30.45 2.06 -63.88
N SER A 2 -30.76 2.93 -62.93
CA SER A 2 -30.17 2.94 -61.59
C SER A 2 -30.67 1.75 -60.78
N ASN A 3 -29.76 0.89 -60.33
CA ASN A 3 -30.06 -0.11 -59.31
C ASN A 3 -30.43 0.62 -58.02
N HIS A 4 -31.72 0.71 -57.74
CA HIS A 4 -32.18 1.00 -56.39
C HIS A 4 -31.94 -0.25 -55.56
N ASP A 5 -30.87 -0.22 -54.76
CA ASP A 5 -30.70 -1.17 -53.66
C ASP A 5 -31.90 -1.00 -52.72
N THR A 6 -32.81 -1.98 -52.76
CA THR A 6 -33.90 -2.12 -51.80
C THR A 6 -33.30 -2.47 -50.45
N TYR A 7 -33.08 -1.46 -49.60
CA TYR A 7 -32.72 -1.69 -48.21
C TYR A 7 -33.90 -2.37 -47.49
N SER A 8 -33.64 -3.54 -46.88
CA SER A 8 -34.56 -4.18 -45.94
C SER A 8 -34.96 -3.18 -44.84
N SER A 9 -36.25 -3.09 -44.49
CA SER A 9 -36.73 -2.23 -43.40
C SER A 9 -36.34 -2.74 -42.01
N HIS A 10 -35.74 -3.93 -41.91
CA HIS A 10 -35.26 -4.52 -40.68
C HIS A 10 -33.73 -4.44 -40.59
N TYR A 11 -33.21 -3.89 -39.48
CA TYR A 11 -31.78 -3.85 -39.19
C TYR A 11 -31.28 -5.23 -38.73
N ASP A 12 -30.72 -6.00 -39.67
CA ASP A 12 -30.04 -7.26 -39.38
C ASP A 12 -28.58 -6.98 -38.95
N PHE A 13 -28.38 -6.82 -37.64
CA PHE A 13 -27.07 -6.53 -37.07
C PHE A 13 -26.05 -7.64 -37.36
N LYS A 14 -26.45 -8.91 -37.39
CA LYS A 14 -25.53 -10.05 -37.59
C LYS A 14 -24.87 -9.98 -38.97
N GLN A 15 -25.67 -9.68 -40.00
CA GLN A 15 -25.17 -9.54 -41.36
C GLN A 15 -24.22 -8.34 -41.48
N VAL A 16 -24.58 -7.20 -40.87
CA VAL A 16 -23.80 -5.95 -40.94
C VAL A 16 -22.48 -6.08 -40.18
N GLU A 17 -22.50 -6.59 -38.95
CA GLU A 17 -21.31 -6.77 -38.10
C GLU A 17 -20.30 -7.70 -38.77
N THR A 18 -20.75 -8.88 -39.22
CA THR A 18 -19.88 -9.87 -39.87
C THR A 18 -19.19 -9.30 -41.10
N LYS A 19 -19.95 -8.57 -41.95
CA LYS A 19 -19.42 -7.93 -43.16
C LYS A 19 -18.28 -6.97 -42.86
N TRP A 20 -18.47 -6.07 -41.88
CA TRP A 20 -17.47 -5.04 -41.58
C TRP A 20 -16.25 -5.58 -40.83
N GLN A 21 -16.47 -6.51 -39.89
CA GLN A 21 -15.38 -7.20 -39.18
C GLN A 21 -14.45 -7.92 -40.17
N GLN A 22 -15.01 -8.70 -41.11
CA GLN A 22 -14.23 -9.36 -42.15
C GLN A 22 -13.47 -8.37 -43.04
N LYS A 23 -14.10 -7.25 -43.42
CA LYS A 23 -13.46 -6.22 -44.23
C LYS A 23 -12.25 -5.61 -43.51
N TRP A 24 -12.38 -5.31 -42.22
CA TRP A 24 -11.27 -4.75 -41.44
C TRP A 24 -10.13 -5.74 -41.23
N GLU A 25 -10.43 -7.01 -40.97
CA GLU A 25 -9.42 -8.06 -40.84
C GLU A 25 -8.64 -8.26 -42.16
N LEU A 26 -9.35 -8.43 -43.28
CA LEU A 26 -8.74 -8.68 -44.60
C LEU A 26 -7.88 -7.51 -45.11
N SER A 27 -8.23 -6.29 -44.71
CA SER A 27 -7.46 -5.09 -45.06
C SER A 27 -6.40 -4.73 -44.02
N SER A 28 -6.28 -5.52 -42.95
CA SER A 28 -5.41 -5.22 -41.81
C SER A 28 -5.61 -3.79 -41.29
N ALA A 29 -6.86 -3.32 -41.26
CA ALA A 29 -7.23 -1.91 -41.12
C ALA A 29 -6.69 -1.23 -39.84
N TYR A 30 -6.36 -2.02 -38.83
CA TYR A 30 -5.88 -1.54 -37.53
C TYR A 30 -4.42 -1.86 -37.25
N GLN A 31 -3.75 -2.62 -38.12
CA GLN A 31 -2.31 -2.86 -38.03
C GLN A 31 -1.56 -1.52 -38.10
N VAL A 32 -0.53 -1.36 -37.26
CA VAL A 32 0.22 -0.12 -37.18
C VAL A 32 1.72 -0.37 -37.20
N GLY A 33 2.44 0.46 -37.96
CA GLY A 33 3.90 0.55 -37.96
C GLY A 33 4.39 1.91 -37.46
N GLU A 34 5.69 2.06 -37.33
CA GLU A 34 6.35 3.31 -36.93
C GLU A 34 6.39 4.31 -38.09
N ASP A 35 5.23 4.90 -38.42
CA ASP A 35 5.06 5.96 -39.42
C ASP A 35 5.38 7.33 -38.79
N THR A 36 6.51 7.93 -39.20
CA THR A 36 6.99 9.23 -38.71
C THR A 36 6.31 10.43 -39.35
N ASP A 37 5.55 10.22 -40.44
CA ASP A 37 4.85 11.31 -41.16
C ASP A 37 3.51 11.67 -40.49
N LYS A 38 3.09 10.89 -39.50
CA LYS A 38 1.84 11.09 -38.74
C LYS A 38 2.12 11.27 -37.26
N GLU A 39 1.29 12.08 -36.61
CA GLU A 39 1.33 12.22 -35.16
C GLU A 39 0.87 10.93 -34.49
N LYS A 40 1.72 10.35 -33.64
CA LYS A 40 1.41 9.09 -32.95
C LYS A 40 0.35 9.28 -31.87
N TYR A 41 -0.45 8.24 -31.63
CA TYR A 41 -1.32 8.16 -30.47
C TYR A 41 -1.36 6.73 -29.94
N TYR A 42 -1.14 6.55 -28.63
CA TYR A 42 -1.21 5.23 -27.99
C TYR A 42 -2.45 5.18 -27.11
N VAL A 43 -3.43 4.35 -27.51
CA VAL A 43 -4.59 4.00 -26.69
C VAL A 43 -4.30 2.66 -26.01
N LEU A 44 -4.40 2.65 -24.69
CA LEU A 44 -4.16 1.44 -23.89
C LEU A 44 -5.22 1.31 -22.81
N GLU A 45 -5.93 0.19 -22.84
CA GLU A 45 -6.73 -0.31 -21.75
C GLU A 45 -5.94 -1.37 -20.97
N MET A 46 -6.28 -1.54 -19.68
CA MET A 46 -5.75 -2.67 -18.90
C MET A 46 -6.18 -3.99 -19.56
N PHE A 47 -5.19 -4.73 -20.07
CA PHE A 47 -5.33 -6.08 -20.61
C PHE A 47 -5.90 -7.07 -19.57
N PRO A 48 -6.72 -8.06 -19.99
CA PRO A 48 -7.47 -8.91 -19.07
C PRO A 48 -6.65 -10.10 -18.53
N TYR A 49 -7.06 -10.58 -17.36
CA TYR A 49 -6.75 -11.93 -16.90
C TYR A 49 -7.56 -12.96 -17.72
N PRO A 50 -6.93 -14.01 -18.31
CA PRO A 50 -7.63 -15.05 -19.05
C PRO A 50 -8.21 -16.13 -18.12
N SER A 51 -9.02 -15.71 -17.14
CA SER A 51 -9.59 -16.60 -16.12
C SER A 51 -10.96 -17.18 -16.49
N GLY A 52 -11.47 -16.90 -17.69
CA GLY A 52 -12.76 -17.42 -18.16
C GLY A 52 -13.29 -16.69 -19.39
N ARG A 53 -14.44 -16.03 -19.24
CA ARG A 53 -15.13 -15.32 -20.33
C ARG A 53 -15.19 -13.82 -20.08
N ILE A 54 -15.30 -13.01 -21.13
CA ILE A 54 -15.55 -11.58 -20.96
C ILE A 54 -16.94 -11.34 -20.35
N HIS A 55 -17.09 -10.22 -19.65
CA HIS A 55 -18.32 -9.77 -19.00
C HIS A 55 -18.52 -8.27 -19.26
N MET A 56 -19.66 -7.68 -18.88
CA MET A 56 -19.96 -6.28 -19.21
C MET A 56 -18.95 -5.26 -18.68
N GLY A 57 -18.24 -5.54 -17.58
CA GLY A 57 -17.08 -4.75 -17.15
C GLY A 57 -15.97 -4.67 -18.20
N HIS A 58 -15.59 -5.80 -18.81
CA HIS A 58 -14.64 -5.86 -19.92
C HIS A 58 -15.16 -5.06 -21.13
N VAL A 59 -16.42 -5.30 -21.54
CA VAL A 59 -17.04 -4.60 -22.67
C VAL A 59 -17.02 -3.09 -22.46
N ARG A 60 -17.37 -2.61 -21.26
CA ARG A 60 -17.33 -1.19 -20.93
C ARG A 60 -15.93 -0.61 -21.09
N ASN A 61 -14.91 -1.27 -20.54
CA ASN A 61 -13.53 -0.80 -20.58
C ASN A 61 -13.01 -0.71 -22.03
N TYR A 62 -13.15 -1.80 -22.78
CA TYR A 62 -12.62 -1.94 -24.13
C TYR A 62 -13.39 -1.13 -25.17
N SER A 63 -14.71 -0.98 -25.03
CA SER A 63 -15.48 -0.10 -25.91
C SER A 63 -15.12 1.38 -25.72
N ILE A 64 -14.75 1.82 -24.51
CA ILE A 64 -14.27 3.19 -24.27
C ILE A 64 -12.94 3.42 -25.00
N GLY A 65 -11.98 2.49 -24.87
CA GLY A 65 -10.72 2.53 -25.60
C GLY A 65 -10.93 2.56 -27.11
N ASP A 66 -11.79 1.68 -27.62
CA ASP A 66 -12.10 1.59 -29.06
C ASP A 66 -12.70 2.87 -29.64
N VAL A 67 -13.60 3.54 -28.91
CA VAL A 67 -14.16 4.83 -29.32
C VAL A 67 -13.04 5.87 -29.49
N VAL A 68 -12.10 5.95 -28.54
CA VAL A 68 -10.96 6.87 -28.61
C VAL A 68 -10.02 6.49 -29.76
N ALA A 69 -9.71 5.22 -29.92
CA ALA A 69 -8.81 4.71 -30.98
C ALA A 69 -9.36 5.04 -32.37
N ARG A 70 -10.64 4.76 -32.62
CA ARG A 70 -11.32 5.07 -33.88
C ARG A 70 -11.39 6.58 -34.12
N TYR A 71 -11.77 7.35 -33.10
CA TYR A 71 -11.81 8.81 -33.19
C TYR A 71 -10.45 9.38 -33.59
N LYS A 72 -9.37 8.99 -32.91
CA LYS A 72 -8.01 9.47 -33.19
C LYS A 72 -7.54 9.04 -34.58
N ARG A 73 -7.82 7.81 -35.00
CA ARG A 73 -7.49 7.33 -36.35
C ARG A 73 -8.20 8.15 -37.42
N MET A 74 -9.49 8.46 -37.24
CA MET A 74 -10.26 9.33 -38.14
C MET A 74 -9.78 10.79 -38.15
N ARG A 75 -9.12 11.24 -37.08
CA ARG A 75 -8.46 12.55 -36.99
C ARG A 75 -7.07 12.58 -37.65
N GLY A 76 -6.60 11.46 -38.21
CA GLY A 76 -5.33 11.38 -38.94
C GLY A 76 -4.13 10.91 -38.12
N PHE A 77 -4.32 10.54 -36.85
CA PHE A 77 -3.23 10.04 -36.00
C PHE A 77 -2.78 8.63 -36.40
N ASN A 78 -1.50 8.33 -36.16
CA ASN A 78 -0.96 6.97 -36.21
C ASN A 78 -1.26 6.26 -34.88
N VAL A 79 -2.35 5.50 -34.85
CA VAL A 79 -2.91 4.94 -33.60
C VAL A 79 -2.41 3.52 -33.33
N LEU A 80 -1.68 3.35 -32.22
CA LEU A 80 -1.45 2.04 -31.60
C LEU A 80 -2.56 1.76 -30.59
N HIS A 81 -3.26 0.64 -30.81
CA HIS A 81 -4.33 0.13 -29.94
C HIS A 81 -4.11 -1.39 -29.81
N PRO A 82 -3.32 -1.85 -28.84
CA PRO A 82 -2.93 -3.24 -28.69
C PRO A 82 -3.85 -3.98 -27.72
N MET A 83 -3.72 -5.31 -27.70
CA MET A 83 -4.32 -6.17 -26.69
C MET A 83 -3.31 -7.26 -26.32
N GLY A 84 -3.40 -7.77 -25.09
CA GLY A 84 -2.60 -8.89 -24.61
C GLY A 84 -3.33 -9.63 -23.50
N TRP A 85 -2.63 -10.53 -22.80
CA TRP A 85 -3.21 -11.34 -21.73
C TRP A 85 -2.32 -11.34 -20.50
N ASP A 86 -2.87 -10.92 -19.37
CA ASP A 86 -2.21 -11.03 -18.07
C ASP A 86 -2.38 -12.46 -17.53
N ALA A 87 -1.51 -13.34 -18.00
CA ALA A 87 -1.75 -14.78 -18.10
C ALA A 87 -1.11 -15.61 -16.97
N PHE A 88 -0.24 -15.01 -16.15
CA PHE A 88 0.35 -15.65 -14.96
C PHE A 88 -0.46 -15.38 -13.68
N GLY A 89 -0.09 -16.07 -12.60
CA GLY A 89 -0.56 -15.80 -11.26
C GLY A 89 -1.80 -16.58 -10.81
N LEU A 90 -2.25 -16.24 -9.60
CA LEU A 90 -3.28 -16.95 -8.84
C LEU A 90 -4.62 -17.14 -9.57
N PRO A 91 -5.15 -16.20 -10.38
CA PRO A 91 -6.43 -16.40 -11.07
C PRO A 91 -6.42 -17.60 -12.01
N ALA A 92 -5.40 -17.73 -12.87
CA ALA A 92 -5.30 -18.82 -13.84
C ALA A 92 -5.04 -20.17 -13.16
N GLU A 93 -4.13 -20.22 -12.20
CA GLU A 93 -3.76 -21.46 -11.52
C GLU A 93 -4.92 -22.09 -10.73
N ASN A 94 -5.67 -21.30 -9.95
CA ASN A 94 -6.78 -21.84 -9.19
C ASN A 94 -7.97 -22.23 -10.07
N ALA A 95 -8.21 -21.49 -11.16
CA ALA A 95 -9.25 -21.86 -12.10
C ALA A 95 -8.90 -23.21 -12.77
N ALA A 96 -7.64 -23.39 -13.15
CA ALA A 96 -7.16 -24.66 -13.69
C ALA A 96 -7.31 -25.82 -12.68
N GLN A 97 -6.96 -25.61 -11.41
CA GLN A 97 -7.17 -26.60 -10.35
C GLN A 97 -8.65 -26.96 -10.16
N LYS A 98 -9.54 -25.96 -10.11
CA LYS A 98 -11.00 -26.16 -9.97
C LYS A 98 -11.58 -26.99 -11.13
N HIS A 99 -11.02 -26.83 -12.32
CA HIS A 99 -11.43 -27.56 -13.53
C HIS A 99 -10.58 -28.81 -13.81
N ASN A 100 -9.72 -29.21 -12.85
CA ASN A 100 -8.85 -30.38 -12.94
C ASN A 100 -8.04 -30.43 -14.25
N THR A 101 -7.43 -29.30 -14.62
CA THR A 101 -6.64 -29.13 -15.84
C THR A 101 -5.31 -28.44 -15.55
N HIS A 102 -4.38 -28.48 -16.50
CA HIS A 102 -3.09 -27.79 -16.37
C HIS A 102 -3.26 -26.27 -16.59
N PRO A 103 -2.63 -25.40 -15.77
CA PRO A 103 -2.75 -23.94 -15.91
C PRO A 103 -2.48 -23.41 -17.31
N ALA A 104 -1.39 -23.84 -17.95
CA ALA A 104 -1.09 -23.46 -19.33
C ALA A 104 -2.24 -23.76 -20.31
N LYS A 105 -2.81 -24.98 -20.25
CA LYS A 105 -3.90 -25.38 -21.15
C LYS A 105 -5.14 -24.53 -20.93
N TRP A 106 -5.53 -24.35 -19.67
CA TRP A 106 -6.66 -23.51 -19.28
C TRP A 106 -6.50 -22.06 -19.75
N THR A 107 -5.32 -21.49 -19.54
CA THR A 107 -4.98 -20.12 -19.95
C THR A 107 -5.12 -19.94 -21.46
N TYR A 108 -4.50 -20.81 -22.27
CA TYR A 108 -4.58 -20.68 -23.73
C TYR A 108 -6.00 -20.92 -24.29
N GLU A 109 -6.76 -21.86 -23.71
CA GLU A 109 -8.16 -22.08 -24.09
C GLU A 109 -9.03 -20.83 -23.80
N ASN A 110 -8.82 -20.17 -22.67
CA ASN A 110 -9.52 -18.93 -22.34
C ASN A 110 -9.07 -17.75 -23.20
N ILE A 111 -7.78 -17.64 -23.48
CA ILE A 111 -7.23 -16.64 -24.41
C ILE A 111 -7.93 -16.76 -25.77
N ASP A 112 -7.98 -17.96 -26.36
CA ASP A 112 -8.62 -18.19 -27.64
C ASP A 112 -10.11 -17.82 -27.62
N TYR A 113 -10.81 -18.21 -26.55
CA TYR A 113 -12.23 -17.91 -26.39
C TYR A 113 -12.47 -16.41 -26.24
N MET A 114 -11.75 -15.73 -25.34
CA MET A 114 -11.88 -14.30 -25.10
C MET A 114 -11.48 -13.50 -26.34
N ARG A 115 -10.42 -13.90 -27.05
CA ARG A 115 -10.02 -13.29 -28.33
C ARG A 115 -11.18 -13.32 -29.33
N ALA A 116 -11.83 -14.47 -29.48
CA ALA A 116 -12.99 -14.61 -30.36
C ALA A 116 -14.14 -13.67 -29.96
N GLN A 117 -14.43 -13.56 -28.65
CA GLN A 117 -15.45 -12.64 -28.16
C GLN A 117 -15.09 -11.16 -28.41
N LEU A 118 -13.84 -10.76 -28.18
CA LEU A 118 -13.36 -9.39 -28.43
C LEU A 118 -13.39 -9.05 -29.94
N LYS A 119 -13.03 -10.00 -30.82
CA LYS A 119 -13.18 -9.84 -32.27
C LYS A 119 -14.65 -9.70 -32.69
N GLN A 120 -15.57 -10.45 -32.06
CA GLN A 120 -17.01 -10.34 -32.30
C GLN A 120 -17.60 -8.99 -31.87
N LEU A 121 -16.99 -8.29 -30.90
CA LEU A 121 -17.37 -6.92 -30.55
C LEU A 121 -16.91 -5.89 -31.59
N GLY A 122 -16.05 -6.29 -32.55
CA GLY A 122 -15.55 -5.39 -33.59
C GLY A 122 -14.54 -4.36 -33.09
N LEU A 123 -13.81 -4.65 -32.02
CA LEU A 123 -12.80 -3.77 -31.45
C LEU A 123 -11.60 -3.60 -32.40
N SER A 124 -11.04 -2.39 -32.47
CA SER A 124 -10.03 -1.96 -33.43
C SER A 124 -8.59 -2.22 -32.96
N TYR A 125 -8.32 -3.43 -32.49
CA TYR A 125 -6.99 -3.82 -32.01
C TYR A 125 -6.03 -4.19 -33.13
N ASP A 126 -4.74 -3.90 -32.92
CA ASP A 126 -3.64 -4.48 -33.69
C ASP A 126 -3.27 -5.86 -33.11
N TRP A 127 -3.91 -6.91 -33.62
CA TRP A 127 -3.68 -8.29 -33.18
C TRP A 127 -2.29 -8.83 -33.54
N GLN A 128 -1.49 -8.15 -34.37
CA GLN A 128 -0.10 -8.57 -34.59
C GLN A 128 0.81 -8.28 -33.40
N ARG A 129 0.36 -7.40 -32.49
CA ARG A 129 1.08 -7.03 -31.26
C ARG A 129 0.52 -7.74 -30.03
N GLU A 130 -0.25 -8.81 -30.25
CA GLU A 130 -0.77 -9.66 -29.18
C GLU A 130 0.35 -10.40 -28.45
N PHE A 131 0.27 -10.45 -27.12
CA PHE A 131 1.19 -11.20 -26.28
C PHE A 131 0.46 -11.82 -25.09
N ALA A 132 1.02 -12.87 -24.51
CA ALA A 132 0.60 -13.43 -23.24
C ALA A 132 1.78 -13.41 -22.27
N THR A 133 1.57 -12.93 -21.03
CA THR A 133 2.68 -12.79 -20.07
C THR A 133 3.27 -14.13 -19.64
N CYS A 134 2.53 -15.22 -19.80
CA CYS A 134 2.99 -16.58 -19.52
C CYS A 134 3.88 -17.21 -20.59
N ASP A 135 4.09 -16.53 -21.72
CA ASP A 135 4.94 -17.00 -22.81
C ASP A 135 6.43 -16.77 -22.47
N PRO A 136 7.31 -17.77 -22.63
CA PRO A 136 8.76 -17.59 -22.50
C PRO A 136 9.34 -16.44 -23.32
N ASP A 137 8.77 -16.13 -24.49
CA ASP A 137 9.23 -15.01 -25.31
C ASP A 137 8.92 -13.64 -24.69
N TYR A 138 7.97 -13.59 -23.76
CA TYR A 138 7.66 -12.42 -22.93
C TYR A 138 8.46 -12.44 -21.62
N TYR A 139 8.28 -13.44 -20.75
CA TYR A 139 8.80 -13.38 -19.38
C TYR A 139 10.34 -13.48 -19.29
N ARG A 140 11.02 -13.92 -20.36
CA ARG A 140 12.50 -13.84 -20.44
C ARG A 140 13.01 -12.40 -20.23
N TRP A 141 12.22 -11.39 -20.58
CA TRP A 141 12.60 -9.99 -20.45
C TRP A 141 12.48 -9.48 -19.01
N GLU A 142 11.44 -9.86 -18.27
CA GLU A 142 11.34 -9.55 -16.83
C GLU A 142 12.42 -10.28 -16.02
N GLN A 143 12.78 -11.52 -16.39
CA GLN A 143 13.92 -12.24 -15.79
C GLN A 143 15.23 -11.47 -16.02
N LYS A 144 15.44 -10.95 -17.24
CA LYS A 144 16.60 -10.11 -17.55
C LYS A 144 16.59 -8.82 -16.74
N ILE A 145 15.46 -8.12 -16.67
CA ILE A 145 15.30 -6.89 -15.86
C ILE A 145 15.59 -7.18 -14.39
N PHE A 146 15.09 -8.28 -13.83
CA PHE A 146 15.36 -8.69 -12.46
C PHE A 146 16.85 -8.88 -12.21
N ILE A 147 17.56 -9.59 -13.11
CA ILE A 147 19.01 -9.82 -13.00
C ILE A 147 19.77 -8.49 -13.05
N GLU A 148 19.40 -7.59 -13.96
CA GLU A 148 20.03 -6.27 -14.06
C GLU A 148 19.77 -5.41 -12.82
N MET A 149 18.55 -5.41 -12.29
CA MET A 149 18.22 -4.71 -11.03
C MET A 149 18.95 -5.31 -9.84
N TYR A 150 19.11 -6.63 -9.78
CA TYR A 150 19.92 -7.32 -8.77
C TYR A 150 21.39 -6.91 -8.83
N GLN A 151 21.99 -6.91 -10.02
CA GLN A 151 23.37 -6.47 -10.21
C GLN A 151 23.59 -5.00 -9.82
N ARG A 152 22.55 -4.17 -9.91
CA ARG A 152 22.56 -2.77 -9.48
C ARG A 152 22.21 -2.56 -8.00
N GLY A 153 21.97 -3.64 -7.24
CA GLY A 153 21.64 -3.57 -5.82
C GLY A 153 20.21 -3.09 -5.52
N LEU A 154 19.32 -3.06 -6.52
CA LEU A 154 17.90 -2.70 -6.41
C LEU A 154 17.01 -3.90 -6.07
N VAL A 155 17.56 -5.11 -6.12
CA VAL A 155 16.91 -6.35 -5.67
C VAL A 155 17.73 -6.96 -4.55
N TYR A 156 17.08 -7.38 -3.48
CA TYR A 156 17.72 -8.05 -2.35
C TYR A 156 16.82 -9.10 -1.73
N GLN A 157 17.42 -10.00 -0.94
CA GLN A 157 16.71 -11.02 -0.18
C GLN A 157 16.68 -10.65 1.30
N ARG A 158 15.54 -10.84 1.96
CA ARG A 158 15.41 -10.77 3.41
C ARG A 158 14.39 -11.79 3.93
N VAL A 159 14.51 -12.15 5.20
CA VAL A 159 13.43 -12.82 5.91
C VAL A 159 12.33 -11.81 6.17
N THR A 160 11.09 -12.17 5.84
CA THR A 160 9.91 -11.36 6.09
C THR A 160 8.82 -12.24 6.68
N THR A 161 7.97 -11.64 7.49
CA THR A 161 6.67 -12.22 7.83
C THR A 161 5.75 -12.03 6.64
N VAL A 162 5.09 -13.10 6.22
CA VAL A 162 4.14 -13.11 5.10
C VAL A 162 2.81 -13.69 5.56
N ASN A 163 1.72 -13.18 4.99
CA ASN A 163 0.38 -13.75 5.20
C ASN A 163 0.32 -15.08 4.43
N TRP A 164 0.10 -16.20 5.11
CA TRP A 164 0.09 -17.54 4.53
C TRP A 164 -1.28 -18.19 4.65
N CYS A 165 -1.84 -18.66 3.54
CA CYS A 165 -3.05 -19.47 3.55
C CYS A 165 -2.69 -20.94 3.40
N GLU A 166 -3.01 -21.75 4.43
CA GLU A 166 -2.68 -23.18 4.43
C GLU A 166 -3.47 -23.96 3.38
N ASN A 167 -4.74 -23.64 3.15
CA ASN A 167 -5.51 -24.33 2.13
C ASN A 167 -5.03 -23.99 0.70
N CYS A 168 -4.68 -22.72 0.45
CA CYS A 168 -4.13 -22.30 -0.84
C CYS A 168 -2.64 -22.62 -1.00
N GLN A 169 -1.95 -23.07 0.06
CA GLN A 169 -0.50 -23.28 0.13
C GLN A 169 0.29 -22.12 -0.50
N THR A 170 -0.04 -20.87 -0.12
CA THR A 170 0.54 -19.68 -0.74
C THR A 170 0.66 -18.51 0.21
N VAL A 171 1.61 -17.64 -0.11
CA VAL A 171 1.63 -16.27 0.39
C VAL A 171 0.51 -15.44 -0.26
N LEU A 172 -0.13 -14.62 0.56
CA LEU A 172 -1.11 -13.61 0.20
C LEU A 172 -0.50 -12.22 0.40
N ALA A 173 -0.77 -11.29 -0.51
CA ALA A 173 -0.56 -9.87 -0.27
C ALA A 173 -1.51 -9.35 0.82
N ASN A 174 -1.22 -8.20 1.44
CA ASN A 174 -2.09 -7.61 2.46
C ASN A 174 -3.51 -7.38 1.92
N GLU A 175 -3.62 -6.97 0.66
CA GLU A 175 -4.89 -6.71 -0.03
C GLU A 175 -5.69 -8.00 -0.35
N GLN A 176 -5.05 -9.16 -0.24
CA GLN A 176 -5.65 -10.48 -0.47
C GLN A 176 -6.12 -11.15 0.84
N VAL A 177 -5.93 -10.48 1.98
CA VAL A 177 -6.44 -10.89 3.28
C VAL A 177 -7.66 -10.02 3.57
N ILE A 178 -8.85 -10.61 3.49
CA ILE A 178 -10.11 -9.95 3.80
C ILE A 178 -10.58 -10.56 5.11
N ASP A 179 -10.83 -9.73 6.12
CA ASP A 179 -11.29 -10.22 7.42
C ASP A 179 -10.38 -11.28 8.08
N GLY A 180 -9.06 -11.18 7.90
CA GLY A 180 -8.11 -12.16 8.46
C GLY A 180 -8.17 -13.52 7.75
N ALA A 181 -9.01 -13.62 6.73
CA ALA A 181 -9.23 -14.79 5.91
C ALA A 181 -8.72 -14.55 4.48
N CYS A 182 -8.46 -15.65 3.79
CA CYS A 182 -8.11 -15.63 2.38
C CYS A 182 -9.30 -15.14 1.58
N TRP A 183 -9.12 -14.09 0.75
CA TRP A 183 -10.17 -13.51 -0.11
C TRP A 183 -10.89 -14.48 -1.07
N ARG A 184 -10.42 -15.73 -1.15
CA ARG A 184 -10.86 -16.72 -2.12
C ARG A 184 -11.44 -17.99 -1.50
N CYS A 185 -10.82 -18.50 -0.43
CA CYS A 185 -11.27 -19.74 0.21
C CYS A 185 -11.87 -19.52 1.59
N ASP A 186 -11.88 -18.27 2.07
CA ASP A 186 -12.44 -17.86 3.36
C ASP A 186 -11.76 -18.53 4.58
N ASP A 187 -10.66 -19.26 4.37
CA ASP A 187 -9.86 -19.84 5.45
C ASP A 187 -8.98 -18.80 6.13
N GLN A 188 -8.76 -19.01 7.43
CA GLN A 188 -7.88 -18.18 8.23
C GLN A 188 -6.45 -18.14 7.67
N VAL A 189 -5.85 -16.95 7.71
CA VAL A 189 -4.51 -16.68 7.22
C VAL A 189 -3.54 -16.60 8.40
N GLU A 190 -2.41 -17.27 8.30
CA GLU A 190 -1.40 -17.34 9.36
C GLU A 190 -0.11 -16.60 8.94
N PRO A 191 0.58 -15.89 9.84
CA PRO A 191 1.88 -15.33 9.53
C PRO A 191 2.94 -16.45 9.45
N ARG A 192 3.79 -16.42 8.41
CA ARG A 192 4.98 -17.28 8.33
C ARG A 192 6.23 -16.45 8.04
N ASN A 193 7.34 -16.84 8.66
CA ASN A 193 8.65 -16.27 8.34
C ASN A 193 9.22 -16.99 7.12
N MET A 194 9.49 -16.24 6.05
CA MET A 194 10.04 -16.79 4.81
C MET A 194 11.06 -15.86 4.19
N ASN A 195 12.01 -16.46 3.47
CA ASN A 195 12.91 -15.72 2.60
C ASN A 195 12.14 -15.20 1.37
N GLY A 196 12.16 -13.89 1.18
CA GLY A 196 11.55 -13.22 0.04
C GLY A 196 12.54 -12.33 -0.71
N TRP A 197 12.31 -12.16 -2.01
CA TRP A 197 12.97 -11.18 -2.86
C TRP A 197 12.16 -9.88 -2.89
N PHE A 198 12.87 -8.76 -2.80
CA PHE A 198 12.29 -7.43 -2.72
C PHE A 198 12.91 -6.49 -3.75
N PHE A 199 12.09 -5.67 -4.40
CA PHE A 199 12.53 -4.48 -5.10
C PHE A 199 12.63 -3.29 -4.14
N LYS A 200 13.75 -2.57 -4.21
CA LYS A 200 13.98 -1.31 -3.49
C LYS A 200 13.23 -0.15 -4.12
N ILE A 201 11.90 -0.25 -4.20
CA ILE A 201 11.06 0.86 -4.67
C ILE A 201 11.19 2.08 -3.74
N THR A 202 11.60 1.88 -2.49
CA THR A 202 11.82 2.98 -1.55
C THR A 202 12.99 3.89 -1.93
N ASP A 203 13.96 3.43 -2.72
CA ASP A 203 15.03 4.27 -3.27
C ASP A 203 14.48 5.33 -4.27
N TYR A 204 13.24 5.17 -4.74
CA TYR A 204 12.58 6.05 -5.70
C TYR A 204 11.39 6.82 -5.11
N THR A 205 11.18 6.82 -3.79
CA THR A 205 10.00 7.47 -3.16
C THR A 205 9.89 8.96 -3.48
N ASP A 206 11.00 9.69 -3.40
CA ASP A 206 11.03 11.11 -3.72
C ASP A 206 10.73 11.39 -5.20
N GLU A 207 11.32 10.60 -6.10
CA GLU A 207 11.06 10.69 -7.54
C GLU A 207 9.59 10.42 -7.84
N LEU A 208 9.05 9.30 -7.33
CA LEU A 208 7.65 8.92 -7.49
C LEU A 208 6.71 10.02 -6.96
N LEU A 209 6.99 10.60 -5.80
CA LEU A 209 6.15 11.62 -5.19
C LEU A 209 6.19 12.95 -5.96
N ASN A 210 7.38 13.38 -6.40
CA ASN A 210 7.55 14.62 -7.13
C ASN A 210 6.88 14.53 -8.52
N ASP A 211 7.04 13.39 -9.20
CA ASP A 211 6.53 13.21 -10.55
C ASP A 211 5.00 13.12 -10.61
N LEU A 212 4.32 12.79 -9.51
CA LEU A 212 2.85 12.89 -9.41
C LEU A 212 2.34 14.30 -9.76
N GLN A 213 3.11 15.36 -9.49
CA GLN A 213 2.75 16.75 -9.81
C GLN A 213 2.73 17.03 -11.33
N SER A 214 3.44 16.21 -12.11
CA SER A 214 3.50 16.35 -13.57
C SER A 214 2.34 15.66 -14.30
N LEU A 215 1.56 14.81 -13.60
CA LEU A 215 0.52 13.96 -14.16
C LEU A 215 -0.80 14.71 -14.41
N ASN A 216 -0.76 15.78 -15.20
CA ASN A 216 -1.91 16.64 -15.52
C ASN A 216 -3.11 15.91 -16.17
N GLY A 217 -2.90 14.73 -16.75
CA GLY A 217 -3.94 13.91 -17.36
C GLY A 217 -4.61 12.90 -16.41
N TRP A 218 -4.19 12.83 -15.15
CA TRP A 218 -4.68 11.83 -14.19
C TRP A 218 -5.82 12.38 -13.32
N PRO A 219 -6.78 11.52 -12.90
CA PRO A 219 -7.78 11.92 -11.93
C PRO A 219 -7.15 12.26 -10.58
N GLU A 220 -7.55 13.39 -9.99
CA GLU A 220 -7.04 13.86 -8.69
C GLU A 220 -7.17 12.79 -7.59
N LYS A 221 -8.29 12.05 -7.57
CA LYS A 221 -8.49 10.94 -6.63
C LYS A 221 -7.35 9.90 -6.69
N VAL A 222 -6.86 9.57 -7.88
CA VAL A 222 -5.78 8.58 -8.04
C VAL A 222 -4.45 9.16 -7.55
N VAL A 223 -4.17 10.42 -7.88
CA VAL A 223 -2.97 11.15 -7.40
C VAL A 223 -2.96 11.22 -5.88
N THR A 224 -4.07 11.60 -5.26
CA THR A 224 -4.21 11.66 -3.79
C THR A 224 -4.05 10.29 -3.15
N MET A 225 -4.62 9.23 -3.74
CA MET A 225 -4.40 7.86 -3.25
C MET A 225 -2.91 7.47 -3.29
N GLN A 226 -2.19 7.78 -4.36
CA GLN A 226 -0.75 7.51 -4.47
C GLN A 226 0.07 8.34 -3.49
N ASN A 227 -0.22 9.62 -3.33
CA ASN A 227 0.45 10.49 -2.36
C ASN A 227 0.28 9.95 -0.93
N ASN A 228 -0.95 9.61 -0.54
CA ASN A 228 -1.24 9.00 0.76
C ASN A 228 -0.58 7.62 0.90
N TRP A 229 -0.48 6.85 -0.19
CA TRP A 229 0.20 5.55 -0.20
C TRP A 229 1.69 5.65 0.03
N ILE A 230 2.37 6.57 -0.67
CA ILE A 230 3.79 6.85 -0.48
C ILE A 230 4.03 7.41 0.93
N GLY A 231 3.19 8.33 1.37
CA GLY A 231 3.09 8.78 2.76
C GLY A 231 4.40 9.35 3.29
N LYS A 232 4.97 10.35 2.60
CA LYS A 232 6.17 11.07 3.07
C LYS A 232 5.84 11.87 4.32
N SER A 233 6.61 11.67 5.37
CA SER A 233 6.48 12.34 6.65
C SER A 233 7.83 12.86 7.10
N THR A 234 7.93 14.14 7.47
CA THR A 234 9.16 14.71 8.07
C THR A 234 8.86 15.06 9.51
N GLY A 235 9.79 14.72 10.40
CA GLY A 235 9.56 14.86 11.83
C GLY A 235 10.86 14.80 12.64
N LEU A 236 10.70 14.55 13.94
CA LEU A 236 11.79 14.38 14.88
C LEU A 236 12.01 12.88 15.12
N THR A 237 13.28 12.46 15.09
CA THR A 237 13.71 11.27 15.82
C THR A 237 14.48 11.69 17.06
N CYS A 238 14.24 11.04 18.19
CA CYS A 238 14.96 11.31 19.43
C CYS A 238 15.00 10.10 20.37
N ASP A 239 15.97 10.12 21.28
CA ASP A 239 16.24 9.05 22.22
C ASP A 239 15.72 9.39 23.62
N PHE A 240 14.87 8.51 24.16
CA PHE A 240 14.40 8.56 25.55
C PHE A 240 15.20 7.55 26.37
N LYS A 241 16.11 8.03 27.21
CA LYS A 241 16.91 7.15 28.08
C LYS A 241 16.03 6.37 29.05
N ILE A 242 16.30 5.09 29.22
CA ILE A 242 15.60 4.27 30.22
C ILE A 242 16.12 4.67 31.61
N ASP A 243 15.21 4.89 32.57
CA ASP A 243 15.56 5.31 33.92
C ASP A 243 16.44 4.27 34.61
N GLY A 244 17.65 4.67 35.00
CA GLY A 244 18.64 3.77 35.60
C GLY A 244 19.37 2.83 34.63
N SER A 245 19.29 3.06 33.32
CA SER A 245 20.05 2.32 32.29
C SER A 245 20.77 3.28 31.32
N GLU A 246 21.81 2.78 30.66
CA GLU A 246 22.45 3.47 29.53
C GLU A 246 21.71 3.22 28.19
N GLU A 247 20.76 2.27 28.17
CA GLU A 247 19.92 2.01 27.01
C GLU A 247 18.88 3.14 26.81
N ALA A 248 18.46 3.32 25.56
CA ALA A 248 17.46 4.32 25.19
C ALA A 248 16.44 3.75 24.21
N ILE A 249 15.24 4.33 24.25
CA ILE A 249 14.16 4.07 23.31
C ILE A 249 14.19 5.20 22.27
N SER A 250 14.56 4.87 21.05
CA SER A 250 14.48 5.81 19.92
C SER A 250 13.04 5.87 19.40
N ILE A 251 12.51 7.06 19.15
CA ILE A 251 11.18 7.25 18.56
C ILE A 251 11.24 8.08 17.27
N PHE A 252 10.13 8.08 16.54
CA PHE A 252 9.86 9.03 15.45
C PHE A 252 8.49 9.67 15.64
N THR A 253 8.40 10.99 15.47
CA THR A 253 7.14 11.74 15.53
C THR A 253 7.08 12.83 14.47
N THR A 254 5.91 12.99 13.85
CA THR A 254 5.57 14.13 12.97
C THR A 254 5.00 15.31 13.74
N ARG A 255 4.81 15.17 15.06
CA ARG A 255 4.29 16.20 15.96
C ARG A 255 5.31 16.53 17.06
N PRO A 256 6.54 16.96 16.72
CA PRO A 256 7.51 17.35 17.74
C PRO A 256 7.04 18.55 18.57
N ASP A 257 6.10 19.36 18.06
CA ASP A 257 5.45 20.43 18.79
C ASP A 257 4.75 19.97 20.08
N THR A 258 4.37 18.70 20.17
CA THR A 258 3.64 18.15 21.33
C THR A 258 4.53 17.35 22.30
N ILE A 259 5.86 17.35 22.10
CA ILE A 259 6.80 16.48 22.83
C ILE A 259 6.81 16.67 24.37
N PHE A 260 6.40 17.84 24.85
CA PHE A 260 6.27 18.14 26.29
C PHE A 260 5.01 17.56 26.94
N GLY A 261 4.07 17.10 26.10
CA GLY A 261 2.82 16.44 26.48
C GLY A 261 2.93 14.92 26.50
N VAL A 262 4.11 14.35 26.27
CA VAL A 262 4.33 12.90 26.36
C VAL A 262 4.10 12.45 27.80
N THR A 263 3.17 11.52 28.00
CA THR A 263 2.83 10.99 29.33
C THR A 263 3.02 9.49 29.48
N PHE A 264 3.17 8.75 28.39
CA PHE A 264 3.63 7.35 28.38
C PHE A 264 4.34 7.01 27.07
N MET A 265 5.03 5.88 27.06
CA MET A 265 5.71 5.34 25.87
C MET A 265 5.12 3.98 25.54
N SER A 266 4.86 3.71 24.25
CA SER A 266 4.32 2.43 23.80
C SER A 266 5.30 1.70 22.87
N LEU A 267 5.62 0.45 23.17
CA LEU A 267 6.46 -0.43 22.37
C LEU A 267 5.61 -1.52 21.67
N ALA A 268 6.00 -1.87 20.45
CA ALA A 268 5.44 -3.02 19.75
C ALA A 268 5.71 -4.32 20.52
N PRO A 269 4.80 -5.31 20.52
CA PRO A 269 5.01 -6.60 21.18
C PRO A 269 6.26 -7.35 20.70
N GLU A 270 6.67 -7.13 19.44
CA GLU A 270 7.85 -7.71 18.83
C GLU A 270 9.15 -6.91 19.09
N HIS A 271 9.10 -5.83 19.88
CA HIS A 271 10.22 -4.91 20.05
C HIS A 271 11.39 -5.57 20.81
N PRO A 272 12.64 -5.58 20.25
CA PRO A 272 13.77 -6.31 20.84
C PRO A 272 14.11 -5.91 22.28
N LEU A 273 13.97 -4.63 22.63
CA LEU A 273 14.24 -4.15 23.99
C LEU A 273 13.32 -4.77 25.05
N LEU A 274 12.16 -5.33 24.72
CA LEU A 274 11.25 -5.89 25.72
C LEU A 274 11.86 -7.06 26.50
N ALA A 275 12.75 -7.81 25.85
CA ALA A 275 13.44 -8.93 26.47
C ALA A 275 14.33 -8.48 27.64
N THR A 276 15.05 -7.36 27.49
CA THR A 276 15.96 -6.84 28.53
C THR A 276 15.26 -5.84 29.46
N LEU A 277 14.33 -5.03 28.94
CA LEU A 277 13.65 -3.97 29.67
C LEU A 277 12.89 -4.50 30.90
N THR A 278 12.27 -5.67 30.78
CA THR A 278 11.44 -6.24 31.84
C THR A 278 12.24 -6.95 32.93
N GLU A 279 13.53 -7.21 32.73
CA GLU A 279 14.37 -7.95 33.69
C GLU A 279 14.44 -7.24 35.05
N GLY A 280 14.22 -7.99 36.13
CA GLY A 280 14.30 -7.49 37.50
C GLY A 280 13.13 -6.62 37.93
N THR A 281 12.03 -6.59 37.17
CA THR A 281 10.82 -5.83 37.50
C THR A 281 9.80 -6.64 38.30
N GLY A 282 9.93 -7.98 38.30
CA GLY A 282 8.92 -8.89 38.85
C GLY A 282 7.69 -9.07 37.96
N LYS A 283 7.67 -8.44 36.76
CA LYS A 283 6.59 -8.51 35.77
C LYS A 283 6.97 -9.32 34.52
N GLU A 284 8.12 -9.97 34.50
CA GLU A 284 8.69 -10.64 33.32
C GLU A 284 7.71 -11.66 32.73
N LYS A 285 7.15 -12.51 33.59
CA LYS A 285 6.20 -13.55 33.16
C LYS A 285 4.86 -12.99 32.69
N GLU A 286 4.41 -11.92 33.32
CA GLU A 286 3.13 -11.27 32.99
C GLU A 286 3.23 -10.59 31.63
N VAL A 287 4.31 -9.83 31.40
CA VAL A 287 4.58 -9.14 30.12
C VAL A 287 4.83 -10.14 29.00
N ALA A 288 5.61 -11.20 29.24
CA ALA A 288 5.83 -12.24 28.24
C ALA A 288 4.53 -12.96 27.86
N GLY A 289 3.69 -13.31 28.84
CA GLY A 289 2.38 -13.91 28.58
C GLY A 289 1.45 -12.98 27.79
N PHE A 290 1.45 -11.69 28.13
CA PHE A 290 0.68 -10.68 27.40
C PHE A 290 1.15 -10.50 25.95
N ILE A 291 2.47 -10.49 25.72
CA ILE A 291 3.05 -10.45 24.37
C ILE A 291 2.60 -11.69 23.58
N ASP A 292 2.75 -12.88 24.15
CA ASP A 292 2.33 -14.13 23.49
C ASP A 292 0.83 -14.12 23.16
N ASP A 293 -0.01 -13.63 24.06
CA ASP A 293 -1.45 -13.51 23.85
C ASP A 293 -1.79 -12.52 22.74
N ILE A 294 -1.17 -11.32 22.72
CA ILE A 294 -1.36 -10.35 21.63
C ILE A 294 -0.90 -10.95 20.30
N LEU A 295 0.27 -11.60 20.26
CA LEU A 295 0.78 -12.17 19.02
C LEU A 295 -0.15 -13.28 18.51
N ARG A 296 -0.77 -14.06 19.39
CA ARG A 296 -1.79 -15.06 19.04
C ARG A 296 -3.13 -14.45 18.62
N GLU A 297 -3.54 -13.34 19.22
CA GLU A 297 -4.76 -12.62 18.82
C GLU A 297 -4.60 -11.94 17.47
N LYS A 298 -3.47 -11.29 17.24
CA LYS A 298 -3.10 -10.70 15.95
C LYS A 298 -3.05 -11.76 14.83
N GLN A 299 -2.76 -13.02 15.17
CA GLN A 299 -2.85 -14.18 14.27
C GLN A 299 -4.30 -14.64 13.98
N ARG A 300 -5.28 -14.26 14.81
CA ARG A 300 -6.69 -14.69 14.72
C ARG A 300 -7.64 -13.58 14.28
N GLN A 301 -7.19 -12.33 14.27
CA GLN A 301 -8.04 -11.18 14.06
C GLN A 301 -8.40 -10.95 12.59
N SER A 302 -9.66 -10.59 12.40
CA SER A 302 -10.19 -10.08 11.15
C SER A 302 -9.73 -8.63 10.90
N VAL A 303 -9.47 -8.26 9.64
CA VAL A 303 -9.10 -6.90 9.21
C VAL A 303 -10.22 -5.85 9.45
N HIS A 304 -11.48 -6.26 9.65
CA HIS A 304 -12.61 -5.32 9.83
C HIS A 304 -13.00 -5.07 11.29
N GLU A 305 -12.40 -5.75 12.26
CA GLU A 305 -12.56 -5.40 13.68
C GLU A 305 -11.38 -4.57 14.14
N GLU A 306 -11.61 -3.32 14.55
CA GLU A 306 -10.60 -2.58 15.30
C GLU A 306 -10.43 -3.28 16.65
N PRO A 307 -9.25 -3.87 16.93
CA PRO A 307 -9.04 -4.57 18.18
C PRO A 307 -9.16 -3.58 19.34
N GLU A 308 -9.75 -4.03 20.45
CA GLU A 308 -9.66 -3.29 21.69
C GLU A 308 -8.18 -2.98 21.98
N LYS A 309 -7.90 -1.71 22.24
CA LYS A 309 -6.53 -1.26 22.50
C LYS A 309 -6.10 -1.79 23.85
N ARG A 310 -5.18 -2.76 23.82
CA ARG A 310 -4.67 -3.43 25.01
C ARG A 310 -3.21 -3.06 25.17
N GLY A 311 -2.82 -2.78 26.41
CA GLY A 311 -1.43 -2.63 26.79
C GLY A 311 -1.14 -3.06 28.22
N MET A 312 0.15 -3.25 28.49
CA MET A 312 0.65 -3.68 29.78
C MET A 312 1.87 -2.85 30.18
N PHE A 313 1.85 -2.33 31.41
CA PHE A 313 2.97 -1.60 31.97
C PHE A 313 4.15 -2.54 32.23
N THR A 314 5.31 -2.21 31.65
CA THR A 314 6.52 -3.03 31.70
C THR A 314 7.21 -3.03 33.08
N GLY A 315 6.83 -2.13 33.99
CA GLY A 315 7.56 -1.92 35.25
C GLY A 315 8.72 -0.93 35.13
N ARG A 316 8.98 -0.39 33.93
CA ARG A 316 10.07 0.57 33.67
C ARG A 316 9.57 1.93 33.21
N PHE A 317 10.43 2.91 33.39
CA PHE A 317 10.23 4.28 32.95
C PHE A 317 11.36 4.70 32.01
N CYS A 318 11.09 5.62 31.11
CA CYS A 318 12.09 6.39 30.38
C CYS A 318 12.02 7.87 30.75
N ILE A 319 13.04 8.63 30.39
CA ILE A 319 13.16 10.05 30.69
C ILE A 319 12.89 10.84 29.42
N ASN A 320 11.94 11.79 29.49
CA ASN A 320 11.73 12.73 28.41
C ASN A 320 12.91 13.73 28.35
N PRO A 321 13.70 13.75 27.27
CA PRO A 321 14.92 14.58 27.21
C PRO A 321 14.65 16.09 27.17
N PHE A 322 13.40 16.51 26.93
CA PHE A 322 13.03 17.92 26.84
C PHE A 322 12.71 18.56 28.18
N ASN A 323 12.19 17.79 29.14
CA ASN A 323 11.72 18.31 30.42
C ASN A 323 12.17 17.49 31.65
N GLY A 324 12.74 16.29 31.44
CA GLY A 324 13.18 15.40 32.50
C GLY A 324 12.08 14.56 33.14
N ASP A 325 10.85 14.60 32.62
CA ASP A 325 9.73 13.83 33.17
C ASP A 325 9.98 12.33 33.07
N LYS A 326 9.59 11.58 34.11
CA LYS A 326 9.60 10.12 34.11
C LYS A 326 8.34 9.58 33.43
N ILE A 327 8.53 8.87 32.34
CA ILE A 327 7.47 8.40 31.44
C ILE A 327 7.35 6.88 31.56
N PRO A 328 6.20 6.33 31.98
CA PRO A 328 6.01 4.88 32.07
C PRO A 328 6.02 4.23 30.68
N ILE A 329 6.63 3.05 30.58
CA ILE A 329 6.75 2.29 29.33
C ILE A 329 5.74 1.14 29.31
N TYR A 330 4.94 1.07 28.25
CA TYR A 330 3.93 0.06 27.99
C TYR A 330 4.30 -0.79 26.77
N VAL A 331 3.91 -2.06 26.79
CA VAL A 331 3.71 -2.86 25.58
C VAL A 331 2.29 -2.63 25.10
N ALA A 332 2.06 -2.38 23.80
CA ALA A 332 0.72 -2.12 23.28
C ALA A 332 0.47 -2.80 21.93
N ASN A 333 -0.73 -3.36 21.73
CA ASN A 333 -1.08 -4.14 20.54
C ASN A 333 -1.23 -3.33 19.24
N PHE A 334 -1.39 -2.01 19.34
CA PHE A 334 -1.58 -1.11 18.20
C PHE A 334 -0.28 -0.49 17.68
N VAL A 335 0.87 -0.74 18.34
CA VAL A 335 2.18 -0.29 17.86
C VAL A 335 2.78 -1.37 16.96
N LEU A 336 3.22 -0.98 15.76
CA LEU A 336 3.76 -1.89 14.75
C LEU A 336 5.27 -1.76 14.67
N MET A 337 5.99 -2.89 14.76
CA MET A 337 7.45 -2.92 14.69
C MET A 337 8.00 -2.39 13.35
N GLU A 338 7.25 -2.59 12.27
CA GLU A 338 7.64 -2.14 10.93
C GLU A 338 7.32 -0.65 10.67
N TYR A 339 6.79 0.08 11.66
CA TYR A 339 6.51 1.51 11.55
C TYR A 339 7.45 2.31 12.47
N GLY A 340 8.26 3.19 11.86
CA GLY A 340 9.26 3.97 12.58
C GLY A 340 10.30 3.07 13.24
N THR A 341 10.43 3.17 14.55
CA THR A 341 11.39 2.40 15.37
C THR A 341 10.73 1.23 16.11
N GLY A 342 9.42 1.01 15.93
CA GLY A 342 8.63 0.09 16.77
C GLY A 342 8.33 0.64 18.16
N ALA A 343 8.63 1.92 18.40
CA ALA A 343 8.34 2.66 19.62
C ALA A 343 7.66 3.99 19.28
N VAL A 344 6.61 4.33 20.03
CA VAL A 344 5.81 5.54 19.80
C VAL A 344 5.65 6.29 21.12
N MET A 345 6.01 7.58 21.11
CA MET A 345 5.69 8.48 22.20
C MET A 345 4.18 8.73 22.22
N ALA A 346 3.55 8.66 23.38
CA ALA A 346 2.11 8.89 23.47
C ALA A 346 1.80 10.28 24.03
N VAL A 347 0.99 11.05 23.29
CA VAL A 347 0.58 12.41 23.67
C VAL A 347 -0.95 12.50 23.70
N PRO A 348 -1.60 12.04 24.79
CA PRO A 348 -3.05 11.85 24.84
C PRO A 348 -3.88 13.07 24.52
N ALA A 349 -3.41 14.27 24.88
CA ALA A 349 -4.17 15.47 24.58
C ALA A 349 -4.25 15.79 23.07
N HIS A 350 -3.39 15.18 22.24
CA HIS A 350 -3.18 15.57 20.84
C HIS A 350 -3.16 14.42 19.82
N ASP A 351 -3.31 13.15 20.26
CA ASP A 351 -3.56 11.99 19.40
C ASP A 351 -4.75 11.21 19.97
N GLN A 352 -5.76 10.98 19.13
CA GLN A 352 -7.01 10.34 19.55
C GLN A 352 -6.79 8.90 20.03
N ARG A 353 -5.81 8.18 19.46
CA ARG A 353 -5.55 6.80 19.86
C ARG A 353 -4.89 6.76 21.24
N ASP A 354 -3.98 7.69 21.49
CA ASP A 354 -3.32 7.85 22.78
C ASP A 354 -4.32 8.31 23.85
N PHE A 355 -5.28 9.17 23.48
CA PHE A 355 -6.35 9.65 24.36
C PHE A 355 -7.23 8.50 24.87
N GLU A 356 -7.73 7.68 23.95
CA GLU A 356 -8.58 6.53 24.29
C GLU A 356 -7.82 5.53 25.17
N PHE A 357 -6.56 5.26 24.85
CA PHE A 357 -5.71 4.40 25.67
C PHE A 357 -5.47 5.01 27.06
N ALA A 358 -5.16 6.31 27.13
CA ALA A 358 -4.94 6.99 28.40
C ALA A 358 -6.18 6.96 29.29
N ARG A 359 -7.37 7.18 28.72
CA ARG A 359 -8.64 7.09 29.45
C ARG A 359 -8.92 5.66 29.93
N ALA A 360 -8.66 4.65 29.10
CA ALA A 360 -8.88 3.24 29.47
C ALA A 360 -7.94 2.77 30.59
N TYR A 361 -6.72 3.32 30.67
CA TYR A 361 -5.68 2.92 31.62
C TYR A 361 -5.44 3.94 32.75
N ASP A 362 -6.30 4.95 32.89
CA ASP A 362 -6.19 6.04 33.87
C ASP A 362 -4.80 6.74 33.86
N LEU A 363 -4.29 7.00 32.65
CA LEU A 363 -3.02 7.68 32.43
C LEU A 363 -3.21 9.19 32.33
N THR A 364 -2.15 9.92 32.66
CA THR A 364 -2.16 11.38 32.63
C THR A 364 -2.42 11.90 31.21
N ILE A 365 -3.30 12.90 31.11
CA ILE A 365 -3.58 13.65 29.88
C ILE A 365 -3.07 15.08 30.12
N LYS A 366 -2.09 15.51 29.32
CA LYS A 366 -1.43 16.81 29.47
C LYS A 366 -1.52 17.63 28.17
N PRO A 367 -2.43 18.61 28.09
CA PRO A 367 -2.51 19.54 26.97
C PRO A 367 -1.25 20.41 26.91
N VAL A 368 -0.64 20.48 25.72
CA VAL A 368 0.52 21.33 25.43
C VAL A 368 0.33 22.20 24.19
N VAL A 369 -0.76 22.03 23.45
CA VAL A 369 -1.18 22.88 22.34
C VAL A 369 -2.62 23.32 22.55
N ILE A 370 -2.88 24.62 22.49
CA ILE A 370 -4.22 25.21 22.56
C ILE A 370 -4.56 25.85 21.20
N PRO A 371 -5.52 25.28 20.44
CA PRO A 371 -6.16 25.92 19.30
C PRO A 371 -6.63 27.35 19.60
N GLU A 372 -6.62 28.19 18.57
CA GLU A 372 -7.03 29.59 18.72
C GLU A 372 -8.51 29.70 19.14
N GLY A 373 -8.78 30.45 20.21
CA GLY A 373 -10.13 30.68 20.71
C GLY A 373 -10.67 29.61 21.67
N GLU A 374 -9.88 28.57 21.97
CA GLU A 374 -10.24 27.52 22.92
C GLU A 374 -9.53 27.68 24.26
N THR A 375 -10.14 27.16 25.33
CA THR A 375 -9.50 26.98 26.64
C THR A 375 -9.54 25.50 26.99
N PHE A 376 -8.37 24.86 27.11
CA PHE A 376 -8.29 23.43 27.43
C PHE A 376 -8.28 23.22 28.94
N ASP A 377 -9.27 22.48 29.41
CA ASP A 377 -9.22 21.83 30.71
C ASP A 377 -9.13 20.31 30.49
N PRO A 378 -8.03 19.64 30.93
CA PRO A 378 -7.85 18.20 30.75
C PRO A 378 -8.99 17.36 31.34
N GLU A 379 -9.64 17.81 32.42
CA GLU A 379 -10.71 17.07 33.07
C GLU A 379 -11.96 16.98 32.19
N PHE A 380 -12.21 18.00 31.37
CA PHE A 380 -13.39 18.10 30.49
C PHE A 380 -13.12 17.73 29.03
N MET A 381 -11.90 17.26 28.69
CA MET A 381 -11.63 16.74 27.36
C MET A 381 -12.43 15.46 27.10
N HIS A 382 -13.25 15.47 26.06
CA HIS A 382 -13.99 14.31 25.56
C HIS A 382 -13.27 13.58 24.42
N GLU A 383 -12.37 14.28 23.73
CA GLU A 383 -11.55 13.78 22.62
C GLU A 383 -10.21 14.51 22.57
N ALA A 384 -9.24 13.97 21.82
CA ALA A 384 -7.95 14.62 21.59
C ALA A 384 -8.07 15.80 20.63
N SER A 385 -7.33 16.88 20.91
CA SER A 385 -7.24 18.00 19.98
C SER A 385 -6.06 17.83 19.02
N THR A 386 -6.37 17.53 17.77
CA THR A 386 -5.36 17.39 16.70
C THR A 386 -5.04 18.70 15.98
N VAL A 387 -5.80 19.76 16.29
CA VAL A 387 -5.74 21.06 15.62
C VAL A 387 -4.49 21.84 16.05
N PRO A 388 -3.74 22.45 15.11
CA PRO A 388 -2.63 23.34 15.44
C PRO A 388 -3.08 24.54 16.29
N GLY A 389 -2.17 25.06 17.11
CA GLY A 389 -2.47 26.18 18.00
C GLY A 389 -1.21 26.71 18.67
N LYS A 390 -1.36 27.35 19.84
CA LYS A 390 -0.22 27.86 20.61
C LYS A 390 0.28 26.85 21.62
N LEU A 391 1.60 26.76 21.75
CA LEU A 391 2.23 25.91 22.75
C LEU A 391 2.04 26.48 24.15
N ILE A 392 1.67 25.62 25.10
CA ILE A 392 1.68 25.86 26.54
C ILE A 392 2.48 24.76 27.23
N ASP A 393 2.95 25.04 28.45
CA ASP A 393 3.71 24.08 29.29
C ASP A 393 4.84 23.35 28.55
N SER A 394 5.46 24.04 27.58
CA SER A 394 6.45 23.51 26.64
C SER A 394 7.83 24.16 26.84
N GLY A 395 8.16 24.49 28.10
CA GLY A 395 9.44 25.10 28.47
C GLY A 395 9.73 26.39 27.70
N GLN A 396 10.89 26.45 27.05
CA GLN A 396 11.32 27.61 26.24
C GLN A 396 10.50 27.84 24.96
N PHE A 397 9.63 26.90 24.59
CA PHE A 397 8.81 26.96 23.38
C PHE A 397 7.38 27.43 23.65
N SER A 398 6.99 27.59 24.93
CA SER A 398 5.68 28.13 25.30
C SER A 398 5.43 29.49 24.66
N GLY A 399 4.22 29.67 24.12
CA GLY A 399 3.77 30.88 23.42
C GLY A 399 4.03 30.89 21.91
N LEU A 400 4.81 29.94 21.38
CA LEU A 400 5.01 29.79 19.93
C LEU A 400 3.79 29.15 19.27
N ASP A 401 3.62 29.43 17.96
CA ASP A 401 2.72 28.66 17.11
C ASP A 401 3.25 27.23 16.91
N SER A 402 2.36 26.24 16.93
CA SER A 402 2.67 24.81 16.81
C SER A 402 3.44 24.48 15.56
N ILE A 403 3.06 25.02 14.40
CA ILE A 403 3.72 24.73 13.13
C ILE A 403 5.13 25.32 13.13
N ASP A 404 5.27 26.57 13.59
CA ASP A 404 6.56 27.26 13.70
C ASP A 404 7.49 26.64 14.76
N ALA A 405 6.92 26.02 15.81
CA ALA A 405 7.66 25.41 16.89
C ALA A 405 8.35 24.11 16.48
N GLN A 406 7.77 23.34 15.54
CA GLN A 406 8.31 22.03 15.15
C GLN A 406 9.78 22.11 14.73
N GLY A 407 10.12 23.04 13.83
CA GLY A 407 11.50 23.24 13.37
C GLY A 407 12.46 23.64 14.50
N LYS A 408 12.01 24.51 15.41
CA LYS A 408 12.81 24.97 16.56
C LYS A 408 13.08 23.85 17.58
N ILE A 409 12.09 22.99 17.81
CA ILE A 409 12.21 21.83 18.70
C ILE A 409 13.16 20.80 18.10
N ILE A 410 13.03 20.50 16.80
CA ILE A 410 13.97 19.62 16.08
C ILE A 410 15.40 20.17 16.17
N ASP A 411 15.58 21.46 15.91
CA ASP A 411 16.88 22.12 15.99
C ASP A 411 17.49 22.08 17.38
N PHE A 412 16.66 22.23 18.42
CA PHE A 412 17.08 22.11 19.80
C PHE A 412 17.56 20.69 20.11
N ALA A 413 16.77 19.67 19.78
CA ALA A 413 17.13 18.27 19.99
C ALA A 413 18.46 17.91 19.33
N ARG A 414 18.66 18.39 18.09
CA ARG A 414 19.92 18.26 17.35
C ARG A 414 21.10 18.92 18.05
N LYS A 415 20.95 20.16 18.52
CA LYS A 415 22.01 20.89 19.21
C LYS A 415 22.40 20.25 20.54
N GLN A 416 21.43 19.63 21.23
CA GLN A 416 21.65 18.92 22.49
C GLN A 416 22.13 17.48 22.30
N GLY A 417 22.12 16.97 21.07
CA GLY A 417 22.69 15.65 20.73
C GLY A 417 21.81 14.45 21.10
N PHE A 418 20.51 14.65 21.35
CA PHE A 418 19.58 13.56 21.66
C PHE A 418 18.50 13.32 20.59
N GLY A 419 18.55 14.07 19.48
CA GLY A 419 17.62 13.87 18.37
C GLY A 419 18.04 14.56 17.08
N ALA A 420 17.32 14.30 16.00
CA ALA A 420 17.62 14.84 14.67
C ALA A 420 16.34 14.90 13.81
N PRO A 421 16.32 15.72 12.73
CA PRO A 421 15.29 15.60 11.71
C PRO A 421 15.37 14.22 11.05
N LEU A 422 14.22 13.59 10.85
CA LEU A 422 14.09 12.35 10.09
C LEU A 422 12.93 12.47 9.10
N THR A 423 13.16 12.02 7.87
CA THR A 423 12.09 11.84 6.88
C THR A 423 11.84 10.35 6.72
N THR A 424 10.57 9.95 6.84
CA THR A 424 10.11 8.57 6.71
C THR A 424 9.04 8.48 5.62
N TYR A 425 8.83 7.27 5.11
CA TYR A 425 7.84 6.96 4.09
C TYR A 425 6.96 5.82 4.59
N ARG A 426 5.67 5.87 4.25
CA ARG A 426 4.76 4.74 4.48
C ARG A 426 5.01 3.61 3.47
N LEU A 427 5.47 3.95 2.26
CA LEU A 427 5.84 2.98 1.24
C LEU A 427 6.92 2.03 1.77
N ARG A 428 6.74 0.74 1.50
CA ARG A 428 7.71 -0.31 1.81
C ARG A 428 8.25 -0.90 0.52
N ASP A 429 9.41 -1.54 0.64
CA ASP A 429 9.97 -2.31 -0.47
C ASP A 429 9.01 -3.40 -0.94
N TRP A 430 8.98 -3.60 -2.26
CA TRP A 430 7.99 -4.45 -2.89
C TRP A 430 8.44 -5.92 -2.87
N GLY A 431 7.77 -6.73 -2.04
CA GLY A 431 7.98 -8.18 -1.96
C GLY A 431 7.37 -8.93 -3.14
N ILE A 432 8.21 -9.54 -3.97
CA ILE A 432 7.80 -10.16 -5.24
C ILE A 432 7.81 -11.68 -5.25
N SER A 433 8.48 -12.34 -4.30
CA SER A 433 8.46 -13.81 -4.22
C SER A 433 7.05 -14.36 -4.01
N ARG A 434 6.69 -15.40 -4.75
CA ARG A 434 5.46 -16.18 -4.57
C ARG A 434 5.80 -17.67 -4.60
N GLN A 435 5.23 -18.45 -3.70
CA GLN A 435 5.48 -19.90 -3.60
C GLN A 435 4.46 -20.67 -4.45
N ARG A 436 4.47 -20.38 -5.76
CA ARG A 436 3.47 -20.87 -6.71
C ARG A 436 4.14 -21.36 -7.99
N TYR A 437 3.46 -22.26 -8.69
CA TYR A 437 3.99 -22.86 -9.90
C TYR A 437 3.74 -21.99 -11.14
N TRP A 438 2.57 -21.34 -11.22
CA TRP A 438 2.17 -20.59 -12.41
C TRP A 438 2.60 -19.12 -12.36
N GLY A 439 3.90 -18.86 -12.48
CA GLY A 439 4.48 -17.51 -12.50
C GLY A 439 6.00 -17.50 -12.51
#